data_AF-A0A7S2VGY4-F1
#
_entry.id   AF-A0A7S2VGY4-F1
#
_cell.length_a   1.000
_cell.length_b   1.000
_cell.length_c   1.000
_cell.angle_alpha   90.00
_cell.angle_beta   90.00
_cell.angle_gamma   90.00
#
_symmetry.space_group_name_H-M   'P 1'
#
loop_
_entity.id
_entity.type
_entity.pdbx_description
1 polymer ?
#
loop_
_entity_poly.entity_id
_entity_poly.type
_entity_poly.pdbx_seq_one_letter_code
_entity_poly.pdbx_strand_id
1 'polypeptide(L)'
;GDGAEGLGENDLRVDVESASEMPGPAAPQVVNGKQYFATHWGVTRKQCLELLDKLRADEAWSSENNVYTMVTEFIKPWTKGKGYGYALLVNGESPLEVNLMISHAWSENAEDFLEAIGRTASDTDVMFICALSLYQNEDGAGPSIVAQLGSDPEESPFARVLRNIREHGDAAGRRWRWRSFLVSLPWLLRGLAFACFVLPIVSHGCVPGFGQCAKKVSRMEWLWMPCSTRSFWWTDGMPTPSPAPYPWPSSSGATTYPWPGPAAGDLCTDTCEHPGDGDCDDGGPGSIYSLCEYGTDCSDCGPRSSSNSTYQDMPGAAASTTLALRAPAPAATPAPNASRRLAGYRCYDYPGWRDSHGFSCVQYAENHWCTPGGAQGQHQGPASDASAAFVECCACGGGYMAVSPAPSRPPAPAGPPEDGTPAP
;
A
#
# COMPACT_ATOMS: atom_id res chain seq x y z
N GLY A 1 50.57 5.43 -71.75
CA GLY A 1 49.35 4.62 -71.63
C GLY A 1 49.07 4.50 -70.16
N ASP A 2 48.15 5.31 -69.64
CA ASP A 2 46.70 5.03 -69.50
C ASP A 2 46.52 4.65 -68.02
N GLY A 3 45.83 5.36 -67.15
CA GLY A 3 44.64 6.19 -67.30
C GLY A 3 43.49 5.47 -66.57
N ALA A 4 43.11 5.93 -65.38
CA ALA A 4 41.75 5.78 -64.82
C ALA A 4 41.58 6.67 -63.57
N GLU A 5 40.63 7.59 -63.66
CA GLU A 5 40.14 8.52 -62.64
C GLU A 5 38.95 7.94 -61.85
N GLY A 6 38.60 8.62 -60.75
CA GLY A 6 37.28 8.56 -60.07
C GLY A 6 37.25 7.66 -58.83
N LEU A 7 36.63 8.00 -57.70
CA LEU A 7 35.62 8.99 -57.36
C LEU A 7 35.78 9.32 -55.85
N GLY A 8 35.45 10.55 -55.46
CA GLY A 8 35.50 10.99 -54.07
C GLY A 8 34.31 10.48 -53.25
N GLU A 9 34.53 10.34 -51.95
CA GLU A 9 33.45 10.41 -50.97
C GLU A 9 34.01 11.09 -49.72
N ASN A 10 33.32 12.15 -49.31
CA ASN A 10 33.60 12.90 -48.09
C ASN A 10 33.42 11.97 -46.90
N ASP A 11 34.53 11.53 -46.30
CA ASP A 11 34.46 10.87 -44.99
C ASP A 11 34.20 11.94 -43.94
N LEU A 12 32.92 12.04 -43.59
CA LEU A 12 32.37 12.81 -42.51
C LEU A 12 33.07 12.37 -41.23
N ARG A 13 34.12 13.11 -40.85
CA ARG A 13 34.74 13.02 -39.53
C ARG A 13 33.67 13.47 -38.53
N VAL A 14 32.85 12.52 -38.09
CA VAL A 14 32.04 12.66 -36.90
C VAL A 14 33.05 12.68 -35.77
N ASP A 15 33.35 13.88 -35.28
CA ASP A 15 34.05 14.05 -34.02
C ASP A 15 33.26 13.26 -32.98
N VAL A 16 33.82 12.12 -32.57
CA VAL A 16 33.33 11.31 -31.46
C VAL A 16 33.71 12.06 -30.17
N GLU A 17 33.07 13.21 -29.96
CA GLU A 17 32.91 13.83 -28.65
C GLU A 17 31.54 13.45 -28.11
N SER A 18 31.38 12.17 -27.80
CA SER A 18 30.51 11.76 -26.70
C SER A 18 31.21 10.67 -25.92
N ALA A 19 32.31 11.09 -25.28
CA ALA A 19 32.71 10.43 -24.05
C ALA A 19 31.49 10.47 -23.13
N SER A 20 30.85 9.32 -22.96
CA SER A 20 29.93 9.06 -21.87
C SER A 20 30.66 9.40 -20.58
N GLU A 21 30.44 10.61 -20.07
CA GLU A 21 30.85 10.99 -18.73
C GLU A 21 30.20 9.97 -17.78
N MET A 22 31.05 9.09 -17.24
CA MET A 22 30.69 8.28 -16.08
C MET A 22 30.03 9.21 -15.07
N PRO A 23 28.81 8.92 -14.58
CA PRO A 23 28.08 9.88 -13.75
C PRO A 23 28.96 10.30 -12.59
N GLY A 24 29.23 11.60 -12.48
CA GLY A 24 29.99 12.16 -11.38
C GLY A 24 29.21 12.07 -10.05
N PRO A 25 29.62 12.84 -9.02
CA PRO A 25 28.82 12.95 -7.80
C PRO A 25 27.40 13.44 -8.12
N ALA A 26 26.43 13.04 -7.29
CA ALA A 26 25.02 13.40 -7.47
C ALA A 26 24.82 14.90 -7.71
N ALA A 27 24.23 15.23 -8.86
CA ALA A 27 24.06 16.58 -9.34
C ALA A 27 23.01 17.34 -8.51
N PRO A 28 23.27 18.62 -8.16
CA PRO A 28 22.26 19.48 -7.57
C PRO A 28 21.21 19.92 -8.59
N GLN A 29 20.06 20.36 -8.11
CA GLN A 29 19.07 21.09 -8.90
C GLN A 29 19.37 22.60 -8.78
N VAL A 30 19.13 23.36 -9.86
CA VAL A 30 19.47 24.79 -9.90
C VAL A 30 18.20 25.64 -9.97
N VAL A 31 18.03 26.53 -9.01
CA VAL A 31 16.92 27.51 -8.98
C VAL A 31 17.53 28.91 -8.97
N ASN A 32 17.19 29.73 -9.98
CA ASN A 32 17.70 31.10 -10.14
C ASN A 32 19.24 31.21 -10.04
N GLY A 33 19.97 30.24 -10.62
CA GLY A 33 21.43 30.19 -10.61
C GLY A 33 22.06 29.67 -9.31
N LYS A 34 21.27 29.37 -8.28
CA LYS A 34 21.75 28.77 -7.03
C LYS A 34 21.51 27.27 -7.01
N GLN A 35 22.53 26.52 -6.62
CA GLN A 35 22.49 25.07 -6.51
C GLN A 35 21.89 24.64 -5.16
N TYR A 36 20.99 23.67 -5.22
CA TYR A 36 20.37 23.03 -4.06
C TYR A 36 20.52 21.52 -4.17
N PHE A 37 21.01 20.90 -3.10
CA PHE A 37 21.12 19.44 -2.98
C PHE A 37 19.89 18.83 -2.33
N ALA A 38 19.75 17.51 -2.42
CA ALA A 38 18.62 16.72 -1.90
C ALA A 38 18.19 17.06 -0.46
N THR A 39 19.14 17.44 0.39
CA THR A 39 18.88 17.97 1.75
C THR A 39 17.90 19.14 1.80
N HIS A 40 17.67 19.85 0.70
CA HIS A 40 16.78 21.02 0.59
C HIS A 40 15.63 20.82 -0.41
N TRP A 41 15.40 19.58 -0.87
CA TRP A 41 14.30 19.25 -1.79
C TRP A 41 13.04 18.82 -1.02
N GLY A 42 12.72 19.54 0.05
CA GLY A 42 11.66 19.20 0.98
C GLY A 42 10.27 19.70 0.57
N VAL A 43 9.25 18.91 0.90
CA VAL A 43 7.83 19.31 0.84
C VAL A 43 7.19 19.19 2.21
N THR A 44 6.27 20.09 2.54
CA THR A 44 5.53 20.07 3.81
C THR A 44 4.22 19.31 3.70
N ARG A 45 3.67 18.90 4.84
CA ARG A 45 2.31 18.33 4.92
C ARG A 45 1.28 19.22 4.23
N LYS A 46 1.35 20.52 4.47
CA LYS A 46 0.46 21.51 3.86
C LYS A 46 0.56 21.48 2.33
N GLN A 47 1.77 21.47 1.78
CA GLN A 47 1.98 21.41 0.32
C GLN A 47 1.50 20.09 -0.29
N CYS A 48 1.62 18.96 0.42
CA CYS A 48 1.05 17.68 -0.03
C CYS A 48 -0.47 17.71 -0.09
N LEU A 49 -1.14 18.34 0.89
CA LEU A 49 -2.59 18.52 0.88
C LEU A 49 -3.04 19.50 -0.19
N GLU A 50 -2.31 20.61 -0.40
CA GLU A 50 -2.57 21.53 -1.51
C GLU A 50 -2.40 20.87 -2.88
N LEU A 51 -1.44 19.94 -3.00
CA LEU A 51 -1.29 19.10 -4.19
C LEU A 51 -2.52 18.20 -4.39
N LEU A 52 -2.98 17.52 -3.34
CA LEU A 52 -4.17 16.67 -3.39
C LEU A 52 -5.42 17.46 -3.80
N ASP A 53 -5.64 18.63 -3.19
CA ASP A 53 -6.75 19.52 -3.54
C ASP A 53 -6.65 19.97 -5.01
N LYS A 54 -5.44 20.26 -5.49
CA LYS A 54 -5.20 20.66 -6.88
C LYS A 54 -5.47 19.52 -7.86
N LEU A 55 -5.12 18.28 -7.52
CA LEU A 55 -5.41 17.10 -8.34
C LEU A 55 -6.92 16.86 -8.41
N ARG A 56 -7.62 16.88 -7.27
CA ARG A 56 -9.08 16.71 -7.19
C ARG A 56 -9.88 17.78 -7.94
N ALA A 57 -9.31 18.97 -8.12
CA ALA A 57 -9.93 20.05 -8.88
C ALA A 57 -9.76 19.90 -10.41
N ASP A 58 -8.87 19.02 -10.88
CA ASP A 58 -8.61 18.81 -12.30
C ASP A 58 -9.58 17.76 -12.88
N GLU A 59 -10.22 18.07 -14.01
CA GLU A 59 -11.18 17.17 -14.67
C GLU A 59 -10.53 15.88 -15.20
N ALA A 60 -9.22 15.91 -15.47
CA ALA A 60 -8.47 14.74 -15.92
C ALA A 60 -8.13 13.77 -14.78
N TRP A 61 -8.26 14.19 -13.51
CA TRP A 61 -7.89 13.38 -12.36
C TRP A 61 -8.97 12.36 -12.00
N SER A 62 -8.53 11.16 -11.62
CA SER A 62 -9.37 10.11 -11.05
C SER A 62 -8.82 9.67 -9.70
N SER A 63 -9.71 9.41 -8.73
CA SER A 63 -9.33 8.89 -7.40
C SER A 63 -8.62 7.55 -7.44
N GLU A 64 -8.71 6.80 -8.55
CA GLU A 64 -8.00 5.53 -8.77
C GLU A 64 -6.60 5.71 -9.34
N ASN A 65 -6.16 6.95 -9.60
CA ASN A 65 -4.83 7.20 -10.15
C ASN A 65 -3.74 6.89 -9.13
N ASN A 66 -2.70 6.20 -9.63
CA ASN A 66 -1.52 5.88 -8.84
C ASN A 66 -0.45 6.96 -8.96
N VAL A 67 0.63 6.80 -8.21
CA VAL A 67 1.74 7.76 -8.21
C VAL A 67 2.41 7.88 -9.59
N TYR A 68 2.47 6.81 -10.40
CA TYR A 68 2.91 6.93 -11.80
C TYR A 68 2.08 7.96 -12.56
N THR A 69 0.74 7.81 -12.56
CA THR A 69 -0.16 8.74 -13.27
C THR A 69 -0.04 10.16 -12.73
N MET A 70 -0.01 10.34 -11.40
CA MET A 70 0.21 11.65 -10.78
C MET A 70 1.48 12.31 -11.32
N VAL A 71 2.58 11.56 -11.37
CA VAL A 71 3.86 12.12 -11.82
C VAL A 71 3.88 12.38 -13.32
N THR A 72 3.40 11.43 -14.14
CA THR A 72 3.48 11.54 -15.60
C THR A 72 2.54 12.59 -16.17
N GLU A 73 1.32 12.69 -15.64
CA GLU A 73 0.27 13.53 -16.22
C GLU A 73 0.16 14.91 -15.56
N PHE A 74 0.68 15.08 -14.34
CA PHE A 74 0.56 16.34 -13.60
C PHE A 74 1.91 16.92 -13.20
N ILE A 75 2.72 16.19 -12.43
CA ILE A 75 3.99 16.73 -11.90
C ILE A 75 4.98 17.07 -13.03
N LYS A 76 5.18 16.15 -13.99
CA LYS A 76 6.10 16.38 -15.13
C LYS A 76 5.66 17.57 -15.98
N PRO A 77 4.38 17.70 -16.39
CA PRO A 77 3.92 18.90 -17.09
C PRO A 77 4.15 20.20 -16.31
N TRP A 78 3.91 20.21 -14.99
CA TRP A 78 4.09 21.42 -14.17
C TRP A 78 5.55 21.82 -13.96
N THR A 79 6.47 20.85 -13.97
CA THR A 79 7.91 21.08 -13.79
C THR A 79 8.68 21.16 -15.11
N LYS A 80 8.01 21.02 -16.25
CA LYS A 80 8.63 21.05 -17.58
C LYS A 80 9.40 22.33 -17.87
N GLY A 81 10.62 22.17 -18.36
CA GLY A 81 11.52 23.27 -18.71
C GLY A 81 12.07 24.06 -17.51
N LYS A 82 11.81 23.62 -16.28
CA LYS A 82 12.28 24.31 -15.07
C LYS A 82 13.68 23.88 -14.64
N GLY A 83 14.04 22.61 -14.88
CA GLY A 83 15.29 22.03 -14.41
C GLY A 83 15.31 21.62 -12.93
N TYR A 84 14.15 21.61 -12.28
CA TYR A 84 13.99 21.23 -10.87
C TYR A 84 12.60 20.64 -10.59
N GLY A 85 12.53 19.78 -9.56
CA GLY A 85 11.34 19.04 -9.16
C GLY A 85 10.25 19.89 -8.51
N TYR A 86 9.11 19.25 -8.21
CA TYR A 86 7.94 19.90 -7.64
C TYR A 86 8.23 20.56 -6.29
N ALA A 87 9.04 19.92 -5.44
CA ALA A 87 9.45 20.48 -4.16
C ALA A 87 10.08 21.87 -4.29
N LEU A 88 11.01 22.04 -5.24
CA LEU A 88 11.64 23.33 -5.50
C LEU A 88 10.70 24.29 -6.22
N LEU A 89 9.78 23.78 -7.05
CA LEU A 89 8.76 24.60 -7.70
C LEU A 89 7.86 25.32 -6.70
N VAL A 90 7.40 24.62 -5.65
CA VAL A 90 6.50 25.21 -4.64
C VAL A 90 7.22 26.05 -3.60
N ASN A 91 8.52 25.82 -3.38
CA ASN A 91 9.33 26.57 -2.41
C ASN A 91 10.00 27.82 -3.00
N GLY A 92 10.16 27.88 -4.32
CA GLY A 92 10.78 29.01 -5.01
C GLY A 92 12.20 29.30 -4.49
N GLU A 93 12.44 30.54 -4.05
CA GLU A 93 13.75 31.00 -3.57
C GLU A 93 14.08 30.57 -2.13
N SER A 94 13.14 29.93 -1.43
CA SER A 94 13.31 29.44 -0.06
C SER A 94 13.17 27.92 0.06
N PRO A 95 14.06 27.11 -0.56
CA PRO A 95 14.03 25.65 -0.42
C PRO A 95 14.08 25.18 1.04
N LEU A 96 13.28 24.16 1.34
CA LEU A 96 13.09 23.67 2.70
C LEU A 96 14.04 22.51 3.01
N GLU A 97 14.73 22.62 4.14
CA GLU A 97 15.62 21.57 4.63
C GLU A 97 14.81 20.36 5.14
N VAL A 98 15.17 19.18 4.64
CA VAL A 98 14.49 17.90 4.91
C VAL A 98 14.85 17.39 6.31
N ASN A 99 13.83 16.99 7.06
CA ASN A 99 13.96 16.33 8.36
C ASN A 99 13.25 14.95 8.43
N LEU A 100 12.51 14.56 7.39
CA LEU A 100 11.80 13.30 7.29
C LEU A 100 11.97 12.71 5.88
N MET A 101 12.21 11.41 5.77
CA MET A 101 12.25 10.71 4.48
C MET A 101 11.05 9.77 4.38
N ILE A 102 10.32 9.85 3.28
CA ILE A 102 9.18 8.96 2.98
C ILE A 102 9.55 8.09 1.79
N SER A 103 9.50 6.79 2.00
CA SER A 103 9.50 5.80 0.92
C SER A 103 8.07 5.55 0.48
N HIS A 104 7.85 5.41 -0.83
CA HIS A 104 6.55 5.21 -1.45
C HIS A 104 6.72 4.25 -2.64
N ALA A 105 5.65 3.56 -3.01
CA ALA A 105 5.58 2.66 -4.16
C ALA A 105 4.88 3.36 -5.33
N TRP A 106 5.50 3.34 -6.51
CA TRP A 106 4.96 4.05 -7.67
C TRP A 106 3.56 3.58 -8.13
N SER A 107 3.22 2.32 -7.88
CA SER A 107 1.92 1.74 -8.22
C SER A 107 0.86 1.92 -7.15
N GLU A 108 1.17 2.52 -6.00
CA GLU A 108 0.19 2.78 -4.95
C GLU A 108 -0.78 3.90 -5.35
N ASN A 109 -1.97 3.90 -4.73
CA ASN A 109 -2.96 4.96 -4.94
C ASN A 109 -2.41 6.31 -4.46
N ALA A 110 -2.42 7.32 -5.34
CA ALA A 110 -1.83 8.62 -5.04
C ALA A 110 -2.66 9.46 -4.07
N GLU A 111 -4.01 9.34 -4.09
CA GLU A 111 -4.86 10.03 -3.14
C GLU A 111 -4.65 9.46 -1.73
N ASP A 112 -4.72 8.13 -1.59
CA ASP A 112 -4.52 7.46 -0.31
C ASP A 112 -3.15 7.81 0.28
N PHE A 113 -2.11 7.81 -0.55
CA PHE A 113 -0.75 8.23 -0.17
C PHE A 113 -0.72 9.67 0.37
N LEU A 114 -1.27 10.64 -0.36
CA LEU A 114 -1.29 12.04 0.07
C LEU A 114 -2.18 12.28 1.29
N GLU A 115 -3.29 11.56 1.41
CA GLU A 115 -4.16 11.60 2.59
C GLU A 115 -3.49 10.99 3.82
N ALA A 116 -2.76 9.88 3.65
CA ALA A 116 -1.99 9.27 4.73
C ALA A 116 -0.95 10.24 5.28
N ILE A 117 -0.23 10.97 4.41
CA ILE A 117 0.65 12.07 4.81
C ILE A 117 -0.14 13.14 5.59
N GLY A 118 -1.31 13.52 5.08
CA GLY A 118 -2.21 14.47 5.72
C GLY A 118 -2.62 14.09 7.15
N ARG A 119 -2.76 12.80 7.44
CA ARG A 119 -3.17 12.28 8.76
C ARG A 119 -2.00 12.01 9.70
N THR A 120 -0.82 11.72 9.17
CA THR A 120 0.31 11.18 9.96
C THR A 120 1.48 12.16 10.14
N ALA A 121 1.76 13.02 9.16
CA ALA A 121 2.84 13.99 9.27
C ALA A 121 2.50 15.13 10.24
N SER A 122 3.52 15.68 10.89
CA SER A 122 3.42 16.89 11.71
C SER A 122 3.57 18.15 10.86
N ASP A 123 3.11 19.29 11.38
CA ASP A 123 3.29 20.59 10.73
C ASP A 123 4.76 21.05 10.73
N THR A 124 5.61 20.43 11.55
CA THR A 124 7.06 20.66 11.55
C THR A 124 7.82 19.75 10.58
N ASP A 125 7.14 18.77 9.97
CA ASP A 125 7.80 17.80 9.10
C ASP A 125 8.02 18.39 7.71
N VAL A 126 9.26 18.25 7.24
CA VAL A 126 9.71 18.59 5.90
C VAL A 126 10.21 17.30 5.27
N MET A 127 9.44 16.80 4.33
CA MET A 127 9.56 15.46 3.78
C MET A 127 10.34 15.46 2.47
N PHE A 128 11.24 14.50 2.31
CA PHE A 128 11.74 14.10 1.01
C PHE A 128 10.87 12.95 0.48
N ILE A 129 10.20 13.18 -0.65
CA ILE A 129 9.38 12.21 -1.36
C ILE A 129 9.92 12.16 -2.78
N CYS A 130 10.54 11.06 -3.21
CA CYS A 130 11.30 11.06 -4.47
C CYS A 130 10.45 11.41 -5.72
N ALA A 131 9.15 11.10 -5.72
CA ALA A 131 8.22 11.50 -6.78
C ALA A 131 8.06 13.02 -6.93
N LEU A 132 8.18 13.77 -5.82
CA LEU A 132 7.99 15.23 -5.77
C LEU A 132 9.32 16.00 -5.68
N SER A 133 10.33 15.42 -5.04
CA SER A 133 11.62 16.03 -4.76
C SER A 133 12.59 15.96 -5.95
N LEU A 134 12.59 14.87 -6.71
CA LEU A 134 13.44 14.73 -7.89
C LEU A 134 12.87 15.49 -9.09
N TYR A 135 13.75 15.93 -9.98
CA TYR A 135 13.33 16.40 -11.30
C TYR A 135 13.09 15.20 -12.23
N GLN A 136 11.84 14.99 -12.64
CA GLN A 136 11.38 13.75 -13.31
C GLN A 136 11.30 13.85 -14.84
N ASN A 137 11.65 15.00 -15.42
CA ASN A 137 11.26 15.31 -16.79
C ASN A 137 12.13 14.68 -17.87
N GLU A 138 13.44 14.59 -17.65
CA GLU A 138 14.41 14.17 -18.68
C GLU A 138 14.31 15.01 -19.97
N ASP A 139 13.99 16.31 -19.84
CA ASP A 139 13.77 17.23 -20.97
C ASP A 139 14.99 18.12 -21.29
N GLY A 140 16.13 17.86 -20.64
CA GLY A 140 17.38 18.61 -20.82
C GLY A 140 17.43 19.99 -20.14
N ALA A 141 16.36 20.43 -19.46
CA ALA A 141 16.35 21.73 -18.77
C ALA A 141 17.09 21.72 -17.43
N GLY A 142 17.40 20.55 -16.89
CA GLY A 142 18.13 20.37 -15.63
C GLY A 142 18.83 19.02 -15.60
N PRO A 143 19.29 18.57 -14.42
CA PRO A 143 19.99 17.29 -14.32
C PRO A 143 19.05 16.13 -14.67
N SER A 144 19.57 15.13 -15.37
CA SER A 144 18.86 13.86 -15.56
C SER A 144 18.64 13.14 -14.24
N ILE A 145 17.75 12.16 -14.20
CA ILE A 145 17.56 11.29 -13.03
C ILE A 145 18.88 10.58 -12.70
N VAL A 146 19.57 10.05 -13.72
CA VAL A 146 20.89 9.41 -13.52
C VAL A 146 21.91 10.39 -12.94
N ALA A 147 21.95 11.63 -13.43
CA ALA A 147 22.85 12.65 -12.87
C ALA A 147 22.48 13.03 -11.43
N GLN A 148 21.18 13.14 -11.11
CA GLN A 148 20.72 13.40 -9.74
C GLN A 148 21.05 12.26 -8.78
N LEU A 149 21.02 11.00 -9.24
CA LEU A 149 21.37 9.84 -8.44
C LEU A 149 22.88 9.71 -8.24
N GLY A 150 23.68 10.08 -9.24
CA GLY A 150 25.13 9.92 -9.24
C GLY A 150 25.58 8.46 -9.39
N SER A 151 26.88 8.24 -9.55
CA SER A 151 27.45 6.88 -9.62
C SER A 151 27.65 6.23 -8.26
N ASP A 152 27.79 7.03 -7.21
CA ASP A 152 28.09 6.57 -5.86
C ASP A 152 26.81 6.55 -5.01
N PRO A 153 26.35 5.36 -4.56
CA PRO A 153 25.18 5.24 -3.69
C PRO A 153 25.25 6.08 -2.41
N GLU A 154 26.45 6.31 -1.85
CA GLU A 154 26.63 7.13 -0.64
C GLU A 154 26.40 8.63 -0.89
N GLU A 155 26.55 9.04 -2.14
CA GLU A 155 26.32 10.41 -2.58
C GLU A 155 24.93 10.59 -3.19
N SER A 156 24.14 9.53 -3.29
CA SER A 156 22.77 9.59 -3.78
C SER A 156 21.89 10.55 -2.94
N PRO A 157 20.82 11.12 -3.53
CA PRO A 157 19.86 11.95 -2.82
C PRO A 157 19.34 11.28 -1.54
N PHE A 158 19.10 9.97 -1.59
CA PHE A 158 18.60 9.16 -0.49
C PHE A 158 19.60 9.10 0.66
N ALA A 159 20.85 8.72 0.38
CA ALA A 159 21.91 8.62 1.38
C ALA A 159 22.22 9.99 2.01
N ARG A 160 22.28 11.05 1.19
CA ARG A 160 22.51 12.42 1.66
C ARG A 160 21.41 12.91 2.59
N VAL A 161 20.14 12.65 2.27
CA VAL A 161 19.00 13.00 3.12
C VAL A 161 19.05 12.24 4.44
N LEU A 162 19.24 10.92 4.41
CA LEU A 162 19.31 10.10 5.63
C LEU A 162 20.48 10.53 6.53
N ARG A 163 21.64 10.85 5.94
CA ARG A 163 22.80 11.38 6.64
C ARG A 163 22.49 12.73 7.29
N ASN A 164 21.84 13.65 6.58
CA ASN A 164 21.43 14.95 7.12
C ASN A 164 20.49 14.80 8.34
N ILE A 165 19.48 13.94 8.22
CA ILE A 165 18.53 13.66 9.30
C ILE A 165 19.25 13.08 10.52
N ARG A 166 20.17 12.13 10.30
CA ARG A 166 20.97 11.51 11.37
C ARG A 166 21.85 12.54 12.09
N GLU A 167 22.56 13.39 11.36
CA GLU A 167 23.44 14.42 11.93
C GLU A 167 22.66 15.40 12.81
N HIS A 168 21.47 15.82 12.36
CA HIS A 168 20.56 16.65 13.17
C HIS A 168 20.07 15.92 14.43
N GLY A 169 19.74 14.63 14.31
CA GLY A 169 19.38 13.78 15.43
C GLY A 169 20.50 13.68 16.48
N ASP A 170 21.73 13.46 16.04
CA ASP A 170 22.92 13.36 16.89
C ASP A 170 23.22 14.70 17.60
N ALA A 171 23.08 15.82 16.89
CA ALA A 171 23.23 17.17 17.46
C ALA A 171 22.14 17.48 18.51
N ALA A 172 20.91 17.01 18.31
CA ALA A 172 19.82 17.11 19.28
C ALA A 172 20.00 16.17 20.51
N GLY A 173 20.93 15.21 20.40
CA GLY A 173 21.10 14.03 21.25
C GLY A 173 21.33 14.20 22.76
N ARG A 174 21.48 15.41 23.31
CA ARG A 174 21.48 15.59 24.78
C ARG A 174 20.09 15.75 25.39
N ARG A 175 19.14 16.36 24.68
CA ARG A 175 17.76 16.55 25.16
C ARG A 175 16.83 15.40 24.77
N TRP A 176 17.10 14.75 23.63
CA TRP A 176 16.27 13.68 23.08
C TRP A 176 16.45 12.32 23.77
N ARG A 177 17.62 12.05 24.38
CA ARG A 177 17.86 10.82 25.18
C ARG A 177 16.91 10.65 26.36
N TRP A 178 16.43 11.77 26.92
CA TRP A 178 15.44 11.75 27.99
C TRP A 178 14.01 11.64 27.46
N ARG A 179 13.74 11.82 26.16
CA ARG A 179 12.37 11.76 25.61
C ARG A 179 11.76 10.38 25.83
N SER A 180 12.45 9.31 25.48
CA SER A 180 11.95 7.94 25.72
C SER A 180 11.74 7.69 27.21
N PHE A 181 12.67 8.13 28.07
CA PHE A 181 12.49 8.04 29.52
C PHE A 181 11.27 8.83 30.03
N LEU A 182 11.12 10.09 29.60
CA LEU A 182 10.03 10.99 30.02
C LEU A 182 8.67 10.55 29.48
N VAL A 183 8.61 9.96 28.28
CA VAL A 183 7.39 9.40 27.69
C VAL A 183 7.02 8.07 28.37
N SER A 184 8.00 7.26 28.75
CA SER A 184 7.77 6.01 29.50
C SER A 184 7.52 6.23 31.00
N LEU A 185 7.87 7.39 31.56
CA LEU A 185 7.76 7.68 32.99
C LEU A 185 6.32 7.57 33.52
N PRO A 186 5.27 8.12 32.87
CA PRO A 186 3.88 7.93 33.32
C PRO A 186 3.44 6.47 33.33
N TRP A 187 3.87 5.68 32.33
CA TRP A 187 3.57 4.25 32.25
C TRP A 187 4.29 3.45 33.34
N LEU A 188 5.56 3.75 33.60
CA LEU A 188 6.32 3.17 34.71
C LEU A 188 5.70 3.51 36.06
N LEU A 189 5.32 4.77 36.29
CA LEU A 189 4.66 5.20 37.53
C LEU A 189 3.30 4.54 37.71
N ARG A 190 2.52 4.37 36.62
CA ARG A 190 1.24 3.66 36.63
C ARG A 190 1.42 2.17 36.91
N GLY A 191 2.41 1.52 36.30
CA GLY A 191 2.76 0.13 36.57
C GLY A 191 3.23 -0.09 38.01
N LEU A 192 4.04 0.83 38.54
CA LEU A 192 4.47 0.81 39.94
C LEU A 192 3.28 1.00 40.88
N ALA A 193 2.36 1.94 40.59
CA ALA A 193 1.15 2.11 41.37
C ALA A 193 0.26 0.87 41.32
N PHE A 194 0.06 0.26 40.15
CA PHE A 194 -0.69 -0.99 40.03
C PHE A 194 -0.04 -2.11 40.85
N ALA A 195 1.29 -2.24 40.80
CA ALA A 195 2.02 -3.21 41.59
C ALA A 195 1.89 -2.95 43.10
N CYS A 196 1.95 -1.70 43.54
CA CYS A 196 1.84 -1.36 44.96
C CYS A 196 0.41 -1.45 45.52
N PHE A 197 -0.61 -1.19 44.71
CA PHE A 197 -2.00 -1.15 45.17
C PHE A 197 -2.79 -2.40 44.82
N VAL A 198 -2.64 -2.95 43.61
CA VAL A 198 -3.47 -4.06 43.13
C VAL A 198 -2.88 -5.42 43.48
N LEU A 199 -1.56 -5.62 43.35
CA LEU A 199 -0.96 -6.92 43.68
C LEU A 199 -1.17 -7.32 45.15
N PRO A 200 -1.08 -6.43 46.15
CA PRO A 200 -1.42 -6.78 47.53
C PRO A 200 -2.91 -7.10 47.70
N ILE A 201 -3.81 -6.42 46.98
CA ILE A 201 -5.24 -6.71 47.02
C ILE A 201 -5.53 -8.11 46.45
N VAL A 202 -4.88 -8.49 45.36
CA VAL A 202 -5.08 -9.81 44.72
C VAL A 202 -4.43 -10.93 45.53
N SER A 203 -3.20 -10.72 46.02
CA SER A 203 -2.45 -11.74 46.76
C SER A 203 -2.91 -11.92 48.21
N HIS A 204 -3.37 -10.85 48.87
CA HIS A 204 -3.80 -10.88 50.27
C HIS A 204 -5.32 -10.74 50.45
N GLY A 205 -6.09 -10.54 49.36
CA GLY A 205 -7.55 -10.47 49.40
C GLY A 205 -8.11 -9.28 50.20
N CYS A 206 -7.30 -8.24 50.44
CA CYS A 206 -7.66 -7.10 51.27
C CYS A 206 -6.89 -5.83 50.86
N VAL A 207 -7.47 -4.64 51.11
CA VAL A 207 -6.87 -3.34 50.76
C VAL A 207 -5.91 -2.90 51.85
N PRO A 208 -4.60 -2.71 51.56
CA PRO A 208 -3.60 -2.36 52.58
C PRO A 208 -3.70 -0.89 53.02
N GLY A 209 -3.65 -0.65 54.33
CA GLY A 209 -3.44 0.66 54.96
C GLY A 209 -2.14 0.68 55.79
N PHE A 210 -1.84 1.81 56.44
CA PHE A 210 -0.61 2.03 57.23
C PHE A 210 -0.51 1.23 58.56
N GLY A 211 -1.15 0.04 58.63
CA GLY A 211 -1.15 -0.84 59.81
C GLY A 211 -2.33 -1.82 59.89
N GLN A 212 -3.32 -1.67 59.01
CA GLN A 212 -4.53 -2.50 58.95
C GLN A 212 -4.86 -2.85 57.49
N CYS A 213 -5.62 -3.92 57.27
CA CYS A 213 -6.12 -4.32 55.96
C CYS A 213 -7.65 -4.34 55.95
N ALA A 214 -8.28 -3.80 54.91
CA ALA A 214 -9.75 -3.76 54.79
C ALA A 214 -10.27 -4.88 53.88
N LYS A 215 -11.25 -5.66 54.36
CA LYS A 215 -12.00 -6.63 53.55
C LYS A 215 -13.46 -6.21 53.48
N LYS A 216 -14.02 -6.24 52.26
CA LYS A 216 -15.42 -5.89 52.02
C LYS A 216 -16.32 -7.05 52.45
N VAL A 217 -17.26 -6.80 53.37
CA VAL A 217 -18.16 -7.84 53.89
C VAL A 217 -19.56 -7.71 53.31
N SER A 218 -20.00 -6.48 52.99
CA SER A 218 -21.29 -6.22 52.34
C SER A 218 -21.23 -5.01 51.41
N ARG A 219 -22.35 -4.61 50.80
CA ARG A 219 -22.42 -3.49 49.83
C ARG A 219 -21.93 -2.17 50.42
N MET A 220 -22.03 -1.97 51.74
CA MET A 220 -21.72 -0.73 52.46
C MET A 220 -20.80 -0.92 53.68
N GLU A 221 -20.32 -2.13 53.96
CA GLU A 221 -19.63 -2.46 55.21
C GLU A 221 -18.24 -3.06 54.97
N TRP A 222 -17.24 -2.52 55.67
CA TRP A 222 -15.83 -2.87 55.56
C TRP A 222 -15.28 -3.31 56.93
N LEU A 223 -14.60 -4.44 56.96
CA LEU A 223 -13.93 -4.95 58.14
C LEU A 223 -12.43 -4.63 58.08
N TRP A 224 -11.92 -3.91 59.08
CA TRP A 224 -10.51 -3.54 59.19
C TRP A 224 -9.79 -4.48 60.16
N MET A 225 -8.75 -5.17 59.70
CA MET A 225 -8.00 -6.16 60.49
C MET A 225 -6.53 -5.74 60.64
N PRO A 226 -5.90 -5.89 61.81
CA PRO A 226 -4.48 -5.58 61.99
C PRO A 226 -3.58 -6.54 61.18
N CYS A 227 -2.51 -6.03 60.58
CA CYS A 227 -1.63 -6.78 59.68
C CYS A 227 -0.74 -7.84 60.40
N SER A 228 -0.84 -7.97 61.72
CA SER A 228 0.02 -8.82 62.56
C SER A 228 -0.45 -10.27 62.73
N THR A 229 -1.64 -10.65 62.27
CA THR A 229 -2.16 -12.03 62.38
C THR A 229 -1.77 -12.87 61.17
N ARG A 230 -0.47 -13.20 61.07
CA ARG A 230 0.11 -14.01 59.99
C ARG A 230 -0.07 -15.53 60.16
N SER A 231 -1.05 -15.97 60.95
CA SER A 231 -1.24 -17.39 61.28
C SER A 231 -2.72 -17.74 61.32
N PHE A 232 -3.07 -18.84 60.65
CA PHE A 232 -4.37 -19.54 60.57
C PHE A 232 -5.41 -19.03 59.57
N TRP A 233 -5.34 -19.48 58.29
CA TRP A 233 -6.53 -19.60 57.42
C TRP A 233 -6.42 -20.75 56.40
N TRP A 234 -6.10 -21.95 56.87
CA TRP A 234 -6.66 -23.20 56.36
C TRP A 234 -6.98 -24.03 57.61
N THR A 235 -8.13 -24.71 57.64
CA THR A 235 -8.73 -25.44 58.79
C THR A 235 -9.46 -24.58 59.83
N ASP A 236 -10.78 -24.41 59.63
CA ASP A 236 -11.83 -24.98 60.49
C ASP A 236 -13.12 -24.15 60.49
N GLY A 237 -14.20 -24.81 60.06
CA GLY A 237 -15.56 -24.62 60.57
C GLY A 237 -16.27 -23.30 60.25
N MET A 238 -16.91 -23.21 59.07
CA MET A 238 -18.12 -22.39 58.98
C MET A 238 -19.21 -23.05 59.85
N PRO A 239 -19.92 -22.30 60.74
CA PRO A 239 -21.13 -22.82 61.34
C PRO A 239 -22.19 -22.99 60.24
N THR A 240 -22.64 -24.23 60.06
CA THR A 240 -23.73 -24.62 59.17
C THR A 240 -25.05 -23.96 59.61
N PRO A 241 -25.81 -23.30 58.72
CA PRO A 241 -27.23 -23.06 58.98
C PRO A 241 -28.01 -24.37 58.81
N SER A 242 -28.75 -24.77 59.84
CA SER A 242 -29.66 -25.93 59.85
C SER A 242 -30.73 -25.87 58.75
N PRO A 243 -31.25 -27.04 58.30
CA PRO A 243 -32.19 -27.14 57.20
C PRO A 243 -33.62 -26.89 57.68
N ALA A 244 -34.39 -26.14 56.89
CA ALA A 244 -35.85 -26.13 56.98
C ALA A 244 -36.46 -26.59 55.64
N PRO A 245 -37.62 -27.24 55.66
CA PRO A 245 -38.03 -28.21 54.65
C PRO A 245 -38.86 -27.56 53.54
N TYR A 246 -38.61 -27.95 52.29
CA TYR A 246 -39.55 -27.76 51.19
C TYR A 246 -40.85 -28.56 51.46
N PRO A 247 -41.98 -28.08 50.93
CA PRO A 247 -42.51 -28.78 49.77
C PRO A 247 -42.95 -27.82 48.65
N TRP A 248 -42.65 -28.22 47.42
CA TRP A 248 -43.14 -27.60 46.19
C TRP A 248 -44.65 -27.88 46.01
N PRO A 249 -45.37 -27.00 45.30
CA PRO A 249 -45.98 -27.47 44.08
C PRO A 249 -45.71 -26.58 42.86
N SER A 250 -45.91 -27.22 41.73
CA SER A 250 -45.56 -26.92 40.35
C SER A 250 -46.28 -25.71 39.74
N SER A 251 -45.68 -25.21 38.65
CA SER A 251 -46.23 -24.31 37.60
C SER A 251 -46.51 -22.88 38.07
N SER A 252 -46.12 -21.81 37.40
CA SER A 252 -46.00 -21.54 35.97
C SER A 252 -45.36 -20.15 35.78
N GLY A 253 -44.73 -19.91 34.63
CA GLY A 253 -44.54 -18.56 34.08
C GLY A 253 -43.19 -17.88 34.33
N ALA A 254 -42.15 -18.27 33.58
CA ALA A 254 -41.03 -17.39 33.28
C ALA A 254 -41.17 -16.90 31.84
N THR A 255 -41.62 -15.66 31.69
CA THR A 255 -41.54 -14.87 30.46
C THR A 255 -40.07 -14.49 30.23
N THR A 256 -39.42 -15.13 29.26
CA THR A 256 -38.14 -14.68 28.73
C THR A 256 -38.39 -13.61 27.67
N TYR A 257 -37.79 -12.43 27.88
CA TYR A 257 -37.59 -11.44 26.83
C TYR A 257 -36.53 -11.98 25.85
N PRO A 258 -36.77 -12.01 24.53
CA PRO A 258 -35.72 -12.32 23.57
C PRO A 258 -34.95 -11.03 23.23
N TRP A 259 -33.67 -10.99 23.61
CA TRP A 259 -32.67 -10.28 22.81
C TRP A 259 -32.38 -11.12 21.56
N PRO A 260 -32.26 -10.52 20.38
CA PRO A 260 -32.07 -11.27 19.15
C PRO A 260 -30.66 -11.88 19.14
N GLY A 261 -30.59 -13.21 19.16
CA GLY A 261 -29.37 -13.94 18.79
C GLY A 261 -29.10 -13.79 17.28
N PRO A 262 -27.85 -14.01 16.84
CA PRO A 262 -27.46 -13.90 15.44
C PRO A 262 -28.26 -14.89 14.59
N ALA A 263 -28.66 -14.44 13.41
CA ALA A 263 -29.48 -15.20 12.49
C ALA A 263 -28.72 -16.46 12.04
N ALA A 264 -29.44 -17.59 12.01
CA ALA A 264 -28.95 -18.82 11.40
C ALA A 264 -28.65 -18.55 9.92
N GLY A 265 -27.38 -18.39 9.60
CA GLY A 265 -26.91 -17.99 8.27
C GLY A 265 -25.55 -17.30 8.27
N ASP A 266 -25.13 -16.76 9.41
CA ASP A 266 -23.89 -15.98 9.53
C ASP A 266 -22.71 -16.83 10.04
N LEU A 267 -21.77 -17.13 9.16
CA LEU A 267 -20.41 -17.62 9.41
C LEU A 267 -19.55 -16.47 9.95
N CYS A 268 -19.28 -16.53 11.25
CA CYS A 268 -18.34 -15.63 11.92
C CYS A 268 -17.61 -16.43 12.99
N THR A 269 -16.32 -16.69 12.76
CA THR A 269 -15.54 -17.62 13.58
C THR A 269 -14.29 -17.00 14.22
N ASP A 270 -13.70 -15.93 13.64
CA ASP A 270 -12.49 -15.27 14.16
C ASP A 270 -11.34 -16.25 14.48
N THR A 271 -11.10 -17.21 13.60
CA THR A 271 -10.18 -18.34 13.82
C THR A 271 -8.85 -18.26 13.08
N CYS A 272 -8.62 -17.26 12.22
CA CYS A 272 -7.36 -17.17 11.48
C CYS A 272 -6.19 -16.62 12.33
N GLU A 273 -5.02 -16.37 11.71
CA GLU A 273 -3.82 -15.88 12.39
C GLU A 273 -3.91 -14.39 12.77
N HIS A 274 -4.76 -13.63 12.05
CA HIS A 274 -4.93 -12.18 12.20
C HIS A 274 -6.40 -11.75 12.39
N PRO A 275 -7.18 -12.30 13.34
CA PRO A 275 -8.55 -11.86 13.55
C PRO A 275 -8.58 -10.58 14.39
N GLY A 276 -9.26 -9.53 13.91
CA GLY A 276 -9.48 -8.31 14.70
C GLY A 276 -8.25 -7.39 14.82
N ASP A 277 -7.34 -7.43 13.85
CA ASP A 277 -6.16 -6.56 13.81
C ASP A 277 -6.41 -5.20 13.13
N GLY A 278 -7.62 -5.02 12.58
CA GLY A 278 -8.12 -3.78 12.02
C GLY A 278 -8.21 -3.78 10.49
N ASP A 279 -7.71 -4.83 9.83
CA ASP A 279 -7.77 -5.02 8.39
C ASP A 279 -8.64 -6.24 8.05
N CYS A 280 -9.55 -6.11 7.09
CA CYS A 280 -10.44 -7.22 6.72
C CYS A 280 -9.72 -8.20 5.76
N ASP A 281 -9.44 -9.41 6.23
CA ASP A 281 -8.51 -10.37 5.61
C ASP A 281 -9.16 -11.64 5.02
N ASP A 282 -10.47 -11.77 5.15
CA ASP A 282 -11.20 -13.01 4.86
C ASP A 282 -11.43 -13.30 3.36
N GLY A 283 -10.83 -12.53 2.45
CA GLY A 283 -10.97 -12.69 1.00
C GLY A 283 -12.38 -12.48 0.44
N GLY A 284 -13.33 -12.02 1.27
CA GLY A 284 -14.71 -11.75 0.92
C GLY A 284 -14.97 -10.37 0.31
N PRO A 285 -16.21 -10.04 -0.07
CA PRO A 285 -16.56 -8.69 -0.51
C PRO A 285 -16.23 -7.65 0.57
N GLY A 286 -15.38 -6.68 0.24
CA GLY A 286 -14.89 -5.66 1.18
C GLY A 286 -13.65 -6.06 1.98
N SER A 287 -13.04 -7.22 1.70
CA SER A 287 -11.71 -7.56 2.23
C SER A 287 -10.58 -6.81 1.51
N ILE A 288 -9.59 -6.40 2.28
CA ILE A 288 -8.34 -5.75 1.84
C ILE A 288 -7.36 -6.84 1.38
N TYR A 289 -7.28 -7.94 2.14
CA TYR A 289 -6.44 -9.09 1.82
C TYR A 289 -7.22 -10.42 1.85
N SER A 290 -6.57 -11.49 1.38
CA SER A 290 -7.12 -12.86 1.33
C SER A 290 -6.31 -13.81 2.21
N LEU A 291 -5.79 -13.30 3.33
CA LEU A 291 -4.89 -14.01 4.24
C LEU A 291 -5.64 -15.00 5.13
N CYS A 292 -6.94 -14.76 5.35
CA CYS A 292 -7.82 -15.59 6.16
C CYS A 292 -8.85 -16.32 5.27
N GLU A 293 -9.34 -17.48 5.73
CA GLU A 293 -10.45 -18.16 5.07
C GLU A 293 -11.74 -17.33 5.23
N TYR A 294 -12.65 -17.40 4.25
CA TYR A 294 -13.88 -16.61 4.24
C TYR A 294 -14.72 -16.79 5.52
N GLY A 295 -15.06 -15.68 6.20
CA GLY A 295 -15.78 -15.68 7.48
C GLY A 295 -14.94 -16.03 8.71
N THR A 296 -13.61 -16.14 8.58
CA THR A 296 -12.68 -16.40 9.69
C THR A 296 -11.99 -15.15 10.25
N ASP A 297 -12.21 -13.99 9.64
CA ASP A 297 -11.82 -12.67 10.16
C ASP A 297 -13.05 -11.73 10.18
N CYS A 298 -14.07 -12.10 10.95
CA CYS A 298 -15.34 -11.38 10.98
C CYS A 298 -15.35 -10.23 12.00
N SER A 299 -14.37 -10.17 12.90
CA SER A 299 -14.14 -9.02 13.78
C SER A 299 -13.84 -7.76 12.97
N ASP A 300 -13.11 -7.87 11.85
CA ASP A 300 -12.83 -6.75 10.94
C ASP A 300 -13.76 -6.73 9.71
N CYS A 301 -14.12 -7.89 9.14
CA CYS A 301 -14.97 -7.98 7.94
C CYS A 301 -16.48 -7.93 8.20
N GLY A 302 -16.91 -8.12 9.44
CA GLY A 302 -18.30 -8.43 9.78
C GLY A 302 -18.72 -9.87 9.45
N PRO A 303 -19.90 -10.30 9.93
CA PRO A 303 -20.39 -11.66 9.71
C PRO A 303 -20.63 -11.97 8.21
N ARG A 304 -20.23 -13.16 7.77
CA ARG A 304 -20.39 -13.61 6.37
C ARG A 304 -21.51 -14.63 6.26
N SER A 305 -22.26 -14.65 5.16
CA SER A 305 -23.27 -15.71 5.00
C SER A 305 -22.63 -17.04 4.59
N SER A 306 -22.93 -18.14 5.30
CA SER A 306 -22.46 -19.48 4.95
C SER A 306 -23.17 -19.96 3.69
N SER A 307 -22.56 -19.78 2.52
CA SER A 307 -23.06 -20.39 1.29
C SER A 307 -22.70 -21.88 1.29
N ASN A 308 -23.69 -22.76 1.36
CA ASN A 308 -23.51 -24.15 0.95
C ASN A 308 -24.12 -24.31 -0.44
N SER A 309 -23.28 -24.72 -1.39
CA SER A 309 -23.60 -24.88 -2.81
C SER A 309 -24.72 -25.89 -3.05
N THR A 310 -25.75 -25.48 -3.79
CA THR A 310 -26.42 -26.18 -4.91
C THR A 310 -27.87 -25.74 -4.98
N TYR A 311 -28.22 -24.90 -5.95
CA TYR A 311 -29.43 -24.98 -6.79
C TYR A 311 -29.22 -23.91 -7.88
N GLN A 312 -28.73 -24.35 -9.04
CA GLN A 312 -29.53 -24.35 -10.27
C GLN A 312 -29.92 -22.94 -10.71
N ASP A 313 -29.19 -22.45 -11.69
CA ASP A 313 -29.73 -22.24 -13.03
C ASP A 313 -31.27 -22.43 -13.12
N MET A 314 -31.99 -21.32 -13.31
CA MET A 314 -32.94 -21.07 -14.40
C MET A 314 -34.12 -20.14 -13.99
N PRO A 315 -34.74 -19.46 -14.97
CA PRO A 315 -35.35 -18.14 -14.79
C PRO A 315 -36.88 -18.15 -14.58
N GLY A 316 -37.37 -17.04 -14.01
CA GLY A 316 -38.60 -16.32 -14.36
C GLY A 316 -39.96 -17.03 -14.40
N ALA A 317 -40.83 -16.69 -13.45
CA ALA A 317 -42.29 -16.45 -13.57
C ALA A 317 -42.86 -16.17 -12.16
N ALA A 318 -43.78 -15.25 -11.86
CA ALA A 318 -44.56 -14.29 -12.62
C ALA A 318 -45.18 -13.27 -11.63
N ALA A 319 -45.29 -12.01 -12.00
CA ALA A 319 -46.50 -11.19 -11.78
C ALA A 319 -46.42 -9.87 -12.56
N SER A 320 -47.41 -9.69 -13.44
CA SER A 320 -47.83 -8.51 -14.20
C SER A 320 -47.45 -7.13 -13.65
N THR A 321 -47.02 -6.23 -14.55
CA THR A 321 -47.84 -5.13 -15.11
C THR A 321 -47.04 -4.39 -16.21
N THR A 322 -47.55 -4.43 -17.45
CA THR A 322 -47.37 -3.51 -18.62
C THR A 322 -46.14 -2.57 -18.66
N LEU A 323 -45.32 -2.51 -19.71
CA LEU A 323 -45.66 -2.04 -21.08
C LEU A 323 -44.54 -2.41 -22.08
N ALA A 324 -44.89 -2.55 -23.36
CA ALA A 324 -44.09 -3.14 -24.44
C ALA A 324 -42.96 -2.26 -25.02
N LEU A 325 -41.84 -2.87 -25.45
CA LEU A 325 -41.41 -2.87 -26.88
C LEU A 325 -40.28 -3.89 -27.18
N ARG A 326 -40.61 -4.72 -28.16
CA ARG A 326 -39.91 -5.74 -28.98
C ARG A 326 -38.44 -5.46 -29.39
N ALA A 327 -37.55 -6.47 -29.29
CA ALA A 327 -36.47 -6.83 -30.25
C ALA A 327 -35.70 -8.11 -29.79
N PRO A 328 -35.02 -8.87 -30.69
CA PRO A 328 -34.93 -10.35 -30.63
C PRO A 328 -33.69 -10.94 -29.93
N ALA A 329 -33.78 -12.27 -29.66
CA ALA A 329 -32.82 -13.11 -28.94
C ALA A 329 -31.42 -13.26 -29.61
N PRO A 330 -30.36 -13.52 -28.83
CA PRO A 330 -29.01 -13.79 -29.34
C PRO A 330 -28.79 -15.27 -29.64
N ALA A 331 -28.03 -15.55 -30.70
CA ALA A 331 -27.55 -16.88 -31.03
C ALA A 331 -26.20 -17.16 -30.33
N ALA A 332 -26.15 -18.31 -29.66
CA ALA A 332 -25.02 -19.22 -29.45
C ALA A 332 -23.68 -18.67 -28.88
N THR A 333 -23.39 -19.09 -27.65
CA THR A 333 -22.04 -19.31 -27.14
C THR A 333 -21.32 -20.44 -27.91
N PRO A 334 -19.98 -20.47 -27.83
CA PRO A 334 -19.37 -21.42 -26.89
C PRO A 334 -18.25 -20.79 -26.04
N ALA A 335 -18.17 -21.22 -24.78
CA ALA A 335 -17.00 -21.08 -23.88
C ALA A 335 -15.93 -22.13 -24.26
N PRO A 336 -14.65 -22.11 -23.78
CA PRO A 336 -14.23 -21.58 -22.47
C PRO A 336 -12.84 -20.88 -22.39
N ASN A 337 -12.53 -20.42 -21.18
CA ASN A 337 -11.27 -19.84 -20.67
C ASN A 337 -10.91 -18.40 -21.07
N ALA A 338 -11.04 -17.48 -20.11
CA ALA A 338 -10.13 -16.34 -19.99
C ALA A 338 -10.18 -15.76 -18.57
N SER A 339 -8.98 -15.50 -18.05
CA SER A 339 -8.66 -14.58 -16.97
C SER A 339 -9.62 -13.38 -16.95
N ARG A 340 -10.10 -12.98 -15.77
CA ARG A 340 -10.81 -11.71 -15.58
C ARG A 340 -9.89 -10.56 -16.01
N ARG A 341 -9.96 -10.19 -17.28
CA ARG A 341 -9.40 -8.97 -17.84
C ARG A 341 -10.31 -7.83 -17.43
N LEU A 342 -9.74 -6.80 -16.79
CA LEU A 342 -10.23 -5.43 -16.91
C LEU A 342 -10.41 -5.15 -18.41
N ALA A 343 -11.65 -4.87 -18.83
CA ALA A 343 -12.00 -4.76 -20.24
C ALA A 343 -11.27 -3.57 -20.90
N GLY A 344 -10.09 -3.83 -21.50
CA GLY A 344 -9.35 -2.86 -22.31
C GLY A 344 -7.82 -2.95 -22.18
N TYR A 345 -7.30 -3.38 -21.04
CA TYR A 345 -5.86 -3.44 -20.78
C TYR A 345 -5.29 -4.84 -21.04
N ARG A 346 -4.19 -4.89 -21.79
CA ARG A 346 -3.38 -6.09 -21.99
C ARG A 346 -2.01 -5.87 -21.37
N CYS A 347 -1.49 -6.91 -20.74
CA CYS A 347 -0.11 -6.94 -20.30
C CYS A 347 0.81 -7.21 -21.50
N TYR A 348 1.92 -6.49 -21.56
CA TYR A 348 3.00 -6.68 -22.51
C TYR A 348 4.33 -6.90 -21.78
N ASP A 349 5.14 -7.83 -22.27
CA ASP A 349 6.50 -8.05 -21.80
C ASP A 349 7.38 -6.87 -22.22
N TYR A 350 8.37 -6.50 -21.39
CA TYR A 350 9.32 -5.45 -21.76
C TYR A 350 10.13 -5.84 -23.02
N PRO A 351 10.14 -5.00 -24.08
CA PRO A 351 10.77 -5.36 -25.35
C PRO A 351 12.26 -5.63 -25.19
N GLY A 352 12.71 -6.81 -25.64
CA GLY A 352 14.12 -7.18 -25.64
C GLY A 352 14.66 -7.66 -24.29
N TRP A 353 13.81 -7.78 -23.26
CA TRP A 353 14.25 -8.30 -21.97
C TRP A 353 14.74 -9.76 -22.08
N ARG A 354 15.90 -9.99 -21.46
CA ARG A 354 16.51 -11.31 -21.25
C ARG A 354 17.21 -11.32 -19.91
N ASP A 355 17.20 -12.45 -19.22
CA ASP A 355 17.99 -12.63 -18.01
C ASP A 355 19.49 -12.74 -18.30
N SER A 356 20.31 -12.87 -17.24
CA SER A 356 21.77 -13.01 -17.36
C SER A 356 22.23 -14.27 -18.11
N HIS A 357 21.34 -15.25 -18.28
CA HIS A 357 21.57 -16.50 -19.00
C HIS A 357 21.00 -16.45 -20.43
N GLY A 358 20.40 -15.33 -20.85
CA GLY A 358 19.83 -15.10 -22.18
C GLY A 358 18.39 -15.58 -22.36
N PHE A 359 17.71 -16.01 -21.29
CA PHE A 359 16.32 -16.48 -21.36
C PHE A 359 15.33 -15.32 -21.44
N SER A 360 14.35 -15.43 -22.36
CA SER A 360 13.28 -14.43 -22.53
C SER A 360 12.04 -14.74 -21.69
N CYS A 361 11.12 -13.78 -21.62
CA CYS A 361 9.81 -13.96 -20.97
C CYS A 361 9.02 -15.17 -21.48
N VAL A 362 9.16 -15.51 -22.77
CA VAL A 362 8.53 -16.70 -23.37
C VAL A 362 9.08 -17.98 -22.72
N GLN A 363 10.38 -18.05 -22.51
CA GLN A 363 11.02 -19.24 -21.91
C GLN A 363 10.68 -19.38 -20.43
N TYR A 364 10.54 -18.26 -19.71
CA TYR A 364 10.03 -18.28 -18.33
C TYR A 364 8.59 -18.80 -18.24
N ALA A 365 7.74 -18.41 -19.20
CA ALA A 365 6.35 -18.88 -19.29
C ALA A 365 6.25 -20.37 -19.63
N GLU A 366 6.98 -20.83 -20.65
CA GLU A 366 6.96 -22.23 -21.12
C GLU A 366 7.51 -23.21 -20.10
N ASN A 367 8.56 -22.82 -19.36
CA ASN A 367 9.18 -23.69 -18.37
C ASN A 367 8.53 -23.57 -16.98
N HIS A 368 7.47 -22.77 -16.82
CA HIS A 368 6.79 -22.54 -15.55
C HIS A 368 7.75 -22.21 -14.40
N TRP A 369 8.74 -21.34 -14.66
CA TRP A 369 9.72 -20.87 -13.67
C TRP A 369 9.19 -19.76 -12.77
N CYS A 370 8.06 -19.15 -13.15
CA CYS A 370 7.36 -18.11 -12.42
C CYS A 370 5.85 -18.35 -12.46
N THR A 371 5.12 -17.75 -11.53
CA THR A 371 3.65 -17.75 -11.53
C THR A 371 3.12 -16.41 -12.05
N PRO A 372 1.88 -16.37 -12.58
CA PRO A 372 1.23 -15.10 -12.94
C PRO A 372 1.02 -14.13 -11.77
N GLY A 373 1.29 -14.55 -10.53
CA GLY A 373 1.15 -13.74 -9.32
C GLY A 373 2.48 -13.20 -8.75
N GLY A 374 3.59 -13.29 -9.49
CA GLY A 374 4.87 -12.72 -9.01
C GLY A 374 5.66 -13.61 -8.07
N ALA A 375 5.51 -14.94 -8.18
CA ALA A 375 6.24 -15.90 -7.35
C ALA A 375 7.02 -16.92 -8.18
N GLN A 376 7.89 -17.67 -7.50
CA GLN A 376 8.61 -18.79 -8.11
C GLN A 376 7.63 -19.88 -8.56
N GLY A 377 7.83 -20.38 -9.78
CA GLY A 377 6.98 -21.39 -10.39
C GLY A 377 7.30 -22.82 -9.94
N GLN A 378 6.63 -23.80 -10.55
CA GLN A 378 6.73 -25.22 -10.19
C GLN A 378 8.10 -25.82 -10.52
N HIS A 379 8.78 -25.28 -11.54
CA HIS A 379 10.13 -25.70 -11.89
C HIS A 379 11.15 -24.67 -11.41
N GLN A 380 12.29 -25.15 -10.91
CA GLN A 380 13.37 -24.30 -10.42
C GLN A 380 14.10 -23.68 -11.61
N GLY A 381 13.91 -22.37 -11.81
CA GLY A 381 14.59 -21.57 -12.83
C GLY A 381 15.92 -20.97 -12.34
N PRO A 382 16.60 -20.17 -13.17
CA PRO A 382 17.82 -19.45 -12.77
C PRO A 382 17.52 -18.49 -11.61
N ALA A 383 18.07 -18.79 -10.43
CA ALA A 383 17.74 -18.10 -9.18
C ALA A 383 18.27 -16.66 -9.09
N SER A 384 19.29 -16.31 -9.87
CA SER A 384 19.95 -14.99 -9.82
C SER A 384 19.07 -13.86 -10.35
N ASP A 385 18.10 -14.16 -11.22
CA ASP A 385 17.34 -13.15 -11.98
C ASP A 385 15.83 -13.37 -11.95
N ALA A 386 15.34 -14.33 -11.14
CA ALA A 386 13.91 -14.60 -11.00
C ALA A 386 13.12 -13.35 -10.59
N SER A 387 13.70 -12.50 -9.74
CA SER A 387 13.11 -11.21 -9.35
C SER A 387 12.97 -10.22 -10.50
N ALA A 388 13.89 -10.23 -11.47
CA ALA A 388 13.77 -9.39 -12.67
C ALA A 388 12.65 -9.91 -13.59
N ALA A 389 12.52 -11.22 -13.74
CA ALA A 389 11.42 -11.81 -14.51
C ALA A 389 10.04 -11.46 -13.91
N PHE A 390 9.92 -11.39 -12.58
CA PHE A 390 8.67 -10.99 -11.90
C PHE A 390 8.26 -9.54 -12.16
N VAL A 391 9.18 -8.69 -12.62
CA VAL A 391 8.91 -7.27 -12.95
C VAL A 391 8.68 -7.11 -14.45
N GLU A 392 9.45 -7.83 -15.26
CA GLU A 392 9.60 -7.52 -16.69
C GLU A 392 8.67 -8.37 -17.58
N CYS A 393 8.19 -9.51 -17.07
CA CYS A 393 7.41 -10.48 -17.83
C CYS A 393 5.98 -10.64 -17.31
N CYS A 394 5.01 -10.57 -18.22
CA CYS A 394 3.59 -10.74 -17.92
C CYS A 394 3.23 -12.12 -17.38
N ALA A 395 3.87 -13.17 -17.91
CA ALA A 395 3.65 -14.54 -17.44
C ALA A 395 4.09 -14.75 -15.98
N CYS A 396 4.93 -13.85 -15.49
CA CYS A 396 5.50 -13.86 -14.15
C CYS A 396 4.83 -12.85 -13.21
N GLY A 397 3.70 -12.25 -13.60
CA GLY A 397 2.99 -11.25 -12.80
C GLY A 397 3.51 -9.81 -12.92
N GLY A 398 4.55 -9.60 -13.72
CA GLY A 398 5.07 -8.27 -14.07
C GLY A 398 4.56 -7.78 -15.42
N GLY A 399 5.46 -7.23 -16.22
CA GLY A 399 5.17 -6.60 -17.51
C GLY A 399 4.47 -5.25 -17.33
N TYR A 400 4.16 -4.59 -18.44
CA TYR A 400 3.46 -3.32 -18.44
C TYR A 400 2.05 -3.46 -19.02
N MET A 401 1.10 -2.76 -18.41
CA MET A 401 -0.29 -2.74 -18.88
C MET A 401 -0.48 -1.60 -19.87
N ALA A 402 -0.91 -1.93 -21.09
CA ALA A 402 -1.28 -0.93 -22.09
C ALA A 402 -2.65 -1.23 -22.69
N VAL A 403 -3.35 -0.18 -23.14
CA VAL A 403 -4.61 -0.30 -23.86
C VAL A 403 -4.34 -1.01 -25.19
N SER A 404 -5.13 -2.03 -25.51
CA SER A 404 -4.97 -2.75 -26.79
C SER A 404 -5.11 -1.75 -27.95
N PRO A 405 -4.12 -1.61 -28.86
CA PRO A 405 -4.34 -0.84 -30.07
C PRO A 405 -5.46 -1.50 -30.87
N ALA A 406 -6.42 -0.70 -31.34
CA ALA A 406 -7.49 -1.16 -32.22
C ALA A 406 -6.87 -1.90 -33.43
N PRO A 407 -7.45 -3.00 -33.91
CA PRO A 407 -6.93 -3.68 -35.08
C PRO A 407 -6.89 -2.69 -36.26
N SER A 408 -5.69 -2.38 -36.75
CA SER A 408 -5.50 -1.62 -37.96
C SER A 408 -6.20 -2.37 -39.09
N ARG A 409 -7.22 -1.72 -39.68
CA ARG A 409 -7.93 -2.22 -40.86
C ARG A 409 -6.89 -2.61 -41.91
N PRO A 410 -6.93 -3.84 -42.48
CA PRO A 410 -6.03 -4.18 -43.57
C PRO A 410 -6.23 -3.18 -44.71
N PRO A 411 -5.16 -2.76 -45.41
CA PRO A 411 -5.27 -1.86 -46.54
C PRO A 411 -6.24 -2.47 -47.56
N ALA A 412 -7.15 -1.63 -48.07
CA ALA A 412 -8.10 -2.04 -49.09
C ALA A 412 -7.33 -2.59 -50.32
N PRO A 413 -7.77 -3.70 -50.93
CA PRO A 413 -7.15 -4.19 -52.15
C PRO A 413 -7.22 -3.10 -53.22
N ALA A 414 -6.09 -2.88 -53.90
CA ALA A 414 -5.99 -1.94 -55.01
C ALA A 414 -7.09 -2.23 -56.03
N GLY A 415 -7.87 -1.21 -56.39
CA GLY A 415 -8.83 -1.30 -57.48
C GLY A 415 -8.16 -1.65 -58.79
N PRO A 416 -8.90 -2.22 -59.76
CA PRO A 416 -8.35 -2.57 -61.06
C PRO A 416 -7.84 -1.31 -61.79
N PRO A 417 -6.81 -1.44 -62.64
CA PRO A 417 -6.23 -0.30 -63.35
C PRO A 417 -7.27 0.34 -64.27
N GLU A 418 -7.43 1.66 -64.16
CA GLU A 418 -8.23 2.46 -65.09
C GLU A 418 -7.58 2.40 -66.48
N ASP A 419 -8.37 1.95 -67.45
CA ASP A 419 -8.02 1.91 -68.86
C ASP A 419 -7.96 3.35 -69.39
N GLY A 420 -6.77 3.77 -69.80
CA GLY A 420 -6.50 5.14 -70.25
C GLY A 420 -7.21 5.43 -71.58
N THR A 421 -8.22 6.28 -71.53
CA THR A 421 -8.70 7.00 -72.73
C THR A 421 -7.82 8.24 -72.93
N PRO A 422 -7.28 8.47 -74.15
CA PRO A 422 -6.51 9.67 -74.42
C PRO A 422 -7.46 10.86 -74.62
N ALA A 423 -7.18 11.95 -73.91
CA ALA A 423 -7.87 13.24 -74.05
C ALA A 423 -7.30 14.05 -75.25
N PRO A 424 -8.03 15.08 -75.72
CA PRO A 424 -8.26 15.41 -77.14
C PRO A 424 -7.13 16.12 -77.89
#